data_AF-A0A364KNB9-F1
#
_entry.id   AF-A0A364KNB9-F1
#
_cell.length_a   1.000
_cell.length_b   1.000
_cell.length_c   1.000
_cell.angle_alpha   90.00
_cell.angle_beta   90.00
_cell.angle_gamma   90.00
#
_symmetry.space_group_name_H-M   'P 1'
#
loop_
_entity.id
_entity.type
_entity.pdbx_description
1 polymer ?
#
loop_
_entity_poly.entity_id
_entity_poly.type
_entity_poly.pdbx_seq_one_letter_code
_entity_poly.pdbx_strand_id
1 'polypeptide(L)'
;MVLEIFVEICIQNPKAVNKARAELDSVIGPKRLPSFSDKDNCPYINAFILELLRRHPISPFGVPHMVTQDDEYMGYRIPAGTIIVANQMGMNMDETIFENPEKFESDRYMQNVDLPHPATFGFGRRQCPGHHIARANLFIVISRLLWGYDIHQHEQADTDNKFAVSSDKALFVVRSDEHRKTIENAAVEEK
;
A
#
# COMPACT_ATOMS: atom_id res chain seq x y z
N MET A 1 -11.08 1.14 -2.05
CA MET A 1 -10.04 1.28 -3.10
C MET A 1 -8.64 0.79 -2.64
N VAL A 2 -7.85 1.48 -1.80
CA VAL A 2 -6.49 0.96 -1.42
C VAL A 2 -6.55 -0.27 -0.50
N LEU A 3 -7.41 -0.25 0.51
CA LEU A 3 -7.53 -1.38 1.45
C LEU A 3 -8.20 -2.60 0.80
N GLU A 4 -9.09 -2.40 -0.17
CA GLU A 4 -9.64 -3.50 -0.99
C GLU A 4 -8.54 -4.17 -1.82
N ILE A 5 -7.68 -3.37 -2.47
CA ILE A 5 -6.54 -3.90 -3.23
C ILE A 5 -5.55 -4.59 -2.29
N PHE A 6 -5.34 -4.07 -1.08
CA PHE A 6 -4.53 -4.74 -0.06
C PHE A 6 -5.08 -6.15 0.24
N VAL A 7 -6.39 -6.29 0.43
CA VAL A 7 -7.03 -7.60 0.65
C VAL A 7 -6.78 -8.54 -0.52
N GLU A 8 -6.92 -8.07 -1.75
CA GLU A 8 -6.65 -8.86 -2.96
C GLU A 8 -5.17 -9.29 -3.03
N ILE A 9 -4.24 -8.37 -2.76
CA ILE A 9 -2.81 -8.66 -2.72
C ILE A 9 -2.50 -9.71 -1.65
N CYS A 10 -3.17 -9.69 -0.50
CA CYS A 10 -2.98 -10.69 0.53
C CYS A 10 -3.36 -12.10 0.04
N ILE A 11 -4.48 -12.20 -0.67
CA ILE A 11 -4.96 -13.47 -1.24
C ILE A 11 -4.00 -13.98 -2.33
N GLN A 12 -3.57 -13.10 -3.23
CA GLN A 12 -2.72 -13.47 -4.37
C GLN A 12 -1.25 -13.71 -3.99
N ASN A 13 -0.77 -13.14 -2.88
CA ASN A 13 0.66 -13.12 -2.52
C ASN A 13 0.92 -13.68 -1.10
N PRO A 14 0.56 -14.95 -0.83
CA PRO A 14 0.70 -15.56 0.50
C PRO A 14 2.15 -15.55 1.00
N LYS A 15 3.14 -15.62 0.11
CA LYS A 15 4.56 -15.51 0.48
C LYS A 15 4.90 -14.15 1.10
N ALA A 16 4.40 -13.06 0.53
CA ALA A 16 4.63 -11.71 1.04
C ALA A 16 3.91 -11.51 2.38
N VAL A 17 2.68 -12.02 2.50
CA VAL A 17 1.89 -12.01 3.74
C VAL A 17 2.60 -12.78 4.86
N ASN A 18 3.16 -13.96 4.57
CA ASN A 18 3.85 -14.76 5.57
C ASN A 18 5.10 -14.07 6.12
N LYS A 19 5.87 -13.37 5.26
CA LYS A 19 7.01 -12.56 5.71
C LYS A 19 6.57 -11.39 6.59
N ALA A 20 5.53 -10.66 6.18
CA ALA A 20 4.95 -9.58 6.97
C ALA A 20 4.48 -10.06 8.34
N ARG A 21 3.84 -11.22 8.41
CA ARG A 21 3.40 -11.84 9.67
C ARG A 21 4.57 -12.27 10.54
N ALA A 22 5.60 -12.88 9.97
CA ALA A 22 6.78 -13.26 10.74
C ALA A 22 7.43 -12.04 11.41
N GLU A 23 7.48 -10.89 10.74
CA GLU A 23 7.92 -9.63 11.33
C GLU A 23 6.99 -9.18 12.47
N LEU A 24 5.68 -9.13 12.23
CA LEU A 24 4.70 -8.73 13.25
C LEU A 24 4.73 -9.64 14.48
N ASP A 25 4.83 -10.95 14.29
CA ASP A 25 4.90 -11.94 15.37
C ASP A 25 6.19 -11.75 16.19
N SER A 26 7.31 -11.44 15.51
CA SER A 26 8.60 -11.19 16.17
C SER A 26 8.65 -9.87 16.94
N VAL A 27 8.05 -8.81 16.41
CA VAL A 27 8.16 -7.44 16.98
C VAL A 27 7.08 -7.18 18.04
N ILE A 28 5.88 -7.71 17.83
CA ILE A 28 4.68 -7.34 18.59
C ILE A 28 4.21 -8.51 19.46
N GLY A 29 4.25 -9.73 18.91
CA GLY A 29 3.68 -10.92 19.54
C GLY A 29 2.15 -10.88 19.66
N PRO A 30 1.53 -11.88 20.30
CA PRO A 30 0.07 -12.03 20.30
C PRO A 30 -0.67 -11.28 21.42
N LYS A 31 0.07 -10.64 22.34
CA LYS A 31 -0.48 -10.10 23.61
C LYS A 31 -0.89 -8.63 23.57
N ARG A 32 -0.64 -7.92 22.47
CA ARG A 32 -1.05 -6.53 22.27
C ARG A 32 -1.32 -6.26 20.80
N LEU A 33 -2.17 -5.27 20.52
CA LEU A 33 -2.38 -4.79 19.15
C LEU A 33 -1.15 -4.03 18.64
N PRO A 34 -0.87 -4.09 17.32
CA PRO A 34 0.01 -3.13 16.66
C PRO A 34 -0.41 -1.67 16.94
N SER A 35 0.59 -0.81 17.12
CA SER A 35 0.47 0.62 17.43
C SER A 35 1.35 1.45 16.48
N PHE A 36 1.12 2.76 16.40
CA PHE A 36 1.95 3.64 15.56
C PHE A 36 3.44 3.64 15.98
N SER A 37 3.74 3.35 17.25
CA SER A 37 5.12 3.29 17.74
C SER A 37 5.92 2.10 17.20
N ASP A 38 5.24 1.09 16.66
CA ASP A 38 5.88 -0.09 16.08
C ASP A 38 6.44 0.18 14.67
N LYS A 39 6.05 1.30 14.03
CA LYS A 39 6.34 1.58 12.62
C LYS A 39 7.81 1.44 12.26
N ASP A 40 8.71 1.98 13.06
CA ASP A 40 10.14 1.98 12.73
C ASP A 40 10.80 0.62 13.00
N ASN A 41 10.13 -0.27 13.75
CA ASN A 41 10.54 -1.66 13.98
C ASN A 41 9.91 -2.66 13.00
N CYS A 42 9.04 -2.20 12.10
CA CYS A 42 8.37 -3.02 11.09
C CYS A 42 8.76 -2.61 9.65
N PRO A 43 10.05 -2.72 9.28
CA PRO A 43 10.53 -2.32 7.95
C PRO A 43 9.87 -3.09 6.81
N TYR A 44 9.57 -4.38 6.98
CA TYR A 44 8.90 -5.18 5.94
C TYR A 44 7.45 -4.72 5.73
N ILE A 45 6.71 -4.37 6.79
CA ILE A 45 5.39 -3.76 6.63
C ILE A 45 5.47 -2.43 5.87
N ASN A 46 6.45 -1.58 6.18
CA ASN A 46 6.66 -0.34 5.45
C ASN A 46 6.94 -0.61 3.96
N ALA A 47 7.81 -1.57 3.66
CA ALA A 47 8.12 -2.02 2.31
C ALA A 47 6.88 -2.59 1.57
N PHE A 48 6.06 -3.36 2.27
CA PHE A 48 4.79 -3.88 1.74
C PHE A 48 3.84 -2.75 1.32
N ILE A 49 3.71 -1.72 2.16
CA ILE A 49 2.87 -0.55 1.88
C ILE A 49 3.41 0.26 0.71
N LEU A 50 4.73 0.43 0.61
CA LEU A 50 5.35 1.10 -0.54
C LEU A 50 5.07 0.33 -1.82
N GLU A 51 5.21 -1.00 -1.82
CA GLU A 51 4.95 -1.82 -3.01
C GLU A 51 3.47 -1.82 -3.41
N LEU A 52 2.55 -1.84 -2.43
CA LEU A 52 1.12 -1.69 -2.65
C LEU A 52 0.80 -0.37 -3.37
N LEU A 53 1.34 0.74 -2.86
CA LEU A 53 1.12 2.07 -3.43
C LEU A 53 1.83 2.29 -4.76
N ARG A 54 2.92 1.55 -5.04
CA ARG A 54 3.61 1.56 -6.33
C ARG A 54 2.77 0.89 -7.40
N ARG A 55 2.37 -0.36 -7.18
CA ARG A 55 1.61 -1.15 -8.16
C ARG A 55 0.21 -0.62 -8.39
N HIS A 56 -0.41 -0.08 -7.35
CA HIS A 56 -1.78 0.41 -7.39
C HIS A 56 -1.84 1.84 -6.87
N PRO A 57 -1.34 2.81 -7.65
CA PRO A 57 -1.38 4.20 -7.25
C PRO A 57 -2.83 4.68 -7.14
N ILE A 58 -3.10 5.53 -6.14
CA ILE A 58 -4.44 6.10 -5.89
C ILE A 58 -4.94 6.88 -7.11
N SER A 59 -4.02 7.53 -7.82
CA SER A 59 -4.30 8.29 -9.02
C SER A 59 -3.25 7.97 -10.09
N PRO A 60 -3.51 7.00 -11.00
CA PRO A 60 -2.56 6.59 -12.05
C PRO A 60 -2.01 7.75 -12.90
N PHE A 61 -2.77 8.83 -13.04
CA PHE A 61 -2.41 10.02 -13.84
C PHE A 61 -2.29 11.31 -13.01
N GLY A 62 -2.32 11.21 -11.67
CA GLY A 62 -2.40 12.36 -10.78
C GLY A 62 -3.63 13.24 -11.04
N VAL A 63 -3.59 14.45 -10.49
CA VAL A 63 -4.54 15.51 -10.85
C VAL A 63 -3.90 16.32 -11.98
N PRO A 64 -4.58 16.49 -13.14
CA PRO A 64 -4.07 17.32 -14.22
C PRO A 64 -3.75 18.74 -13.74
N HIS A 65 -2.57 19.23 -14.12
CA HIS A 65 -2.13 20.59 -13.87
C HIS A 65 -2.22 21.42 -15.16
N MET A 66 -2.03 22.73 -15.04
CA MET A 66 -1.97 23.62 -16.19
C MET A 66 -0.82 24.61 -16.00
N VAL A 67 -0.01 24.81 -17.04
CA VAL A 67 1.05 25.83 -17.00
C VAL A 67 0.42 27.23 -17.07
N THR A 68 0.90 28.15 -16.21
CA THR A 68 0.35 29.52 -16.11
C THR A 68 1.02 30.51 -17.05
N GLN A 69 2.15 30.12 -17.64
CA GLN A 69 2.95 30.88 -18.58
C GLN A 69 3.65 29.90 -19.52
N ASP A 70 4.21 30.39 -20.63
CA ASP A 70 5.04 29.58 -21.51
C ASP A 70 6.22 28.99 -20.73
N ASP A 71 6.51 27.72 -20.98
CA ASP A 71 7.57 26.94 -20.33
C ASP A 71 8.32 26.08 -21.38
N GLU A 72 9.44 25.49 -20.98
CA GLU A 72 10.20 24.54 -21.80
C GLU A 72 10.64 23.35 -20.96
N TYR A 73 10.41 22.14 -21.47
CA TYR A 73 10.89 20.92 -20.84
C TYR A 73 11.59 20.04 -21.88
N MET A 74 12.85 19.69 -21.64
CA MET A 74 13.67 18.85 -22.54
C MET A 74 13.70 19.37 -24.00
N GLY A 75 13.74 20.70 -24.19
CA GLY A 75 13.71 21.33 -25.51
C GLY A 75 12.32 21.45 -26.15
N TYR A 76 11.27 20.97 -25.49
CA TYR A 76 9.89 21.12 -25.96
C TYR A 76 9.24 22.37 -25.36
N ARG A 77 8.80 23.29 -26.22
CA ARG A 77 7.99 24.44 -25.81
C ARG A 77 6.61 23.99 -25.34
N ILE A 78 6.21 24.46 -24.16
CA ILE A 78 4.90 24.22 -23.53
C ILE A 78 4.20 25.57 -23.37
N PRO A 79 3.23 25.91 -24.25
CA PRO A 79 2.53 27.19 -24.17
C PRO A 79 1.69 27.34 -22.90
N ALA A 80 1.54 28.58 -22.41
CA ALA A 80 0.62 28.91 -21.34
C ALA A 80 -0.79 28.33 -21.58
N GLY A 81 -1.42 27.80 -20.54
CA GLY A 81 -2.73 27.14 -20.64
C GLY A 81 -2.69 25.67 -21.06
N THR A 82 -1.51 25.10 -21.35
CA THR A 82 -1.37 23.67 -21.64
C THR A 82 -1.64 22.82 -20.39
N ILE A 83 -2.47 21.79 -20.52
CA ILE A 83 -2.71 20.79 -19.48
C ILE A 83 -1.54 19.81 -19.43
N ILE A 84 -1.00 19.59 -18.24
CA ILE A 84 0.06 18.63 -17.96
C ILE A 84 -0.49 17.51 -17.08
N VAL A 85 -0.36 16.27 -17.56
CA VAL A 85 -0.80 15.06 -16.86
C VAL A 85 0.43 14.26 -16.47
N ALA A 86 0.60 14.01 -15.16
CA ALA A 86 1.71 13.23 -14.65
C ALA A 86 1.40 11.73 -14.75
N ASN A 87 2.11 10.99 -15.60
CA ASN A 87 1.92 9.54 -15.73
C ASN A 87 2.53 8.78 -14.53
N GLN A 88 1.86 8.83 -13.38
CA GLN A 88 2.32 8.19 -12.14
C GLN A 88 2.42 6.67 -12.28
N MET A 89 1.48 6.04 -12.97
CA MET A 89 1.55 4.62 -13.26
C MET A 89 2.79 4.28 -14.09
N GLY A 90 3.06 5.05 -15.17
CA GLY A 90 4.25 4.86 -15.99
C GLY A 90 5.55 4.99 -15.21
N MET A 91 5.66 6.00 -14.33
CA MET A 91 6.83 6.16 -13.44
C MET A 91 6.99 4.98 -12.48
N ASN A 92 5.88 4.50 -11.92
CA ASN A 92 5.88 3.37 -10.99
C ASN A 92 6.16 2.03 -11.69
N MET A 93 5.99 1.94 -13.01
CA MET A 93 6.20 0.73 -13.82
C MET A 93 7.44 0.82 -14.72
N ASP A 94 8.32 1.80 -14.52
CA ASP A 94 9.55 1.95 -15.29
C ASP A 94 10.51 0.79 -15.01
N GLU A 95 10.70 -0.08 -16.01
CA GLU A 95 11.57 -1.27 -15.92
C GLU A 95 13.05 -0.92 -15.74
N THR A 96 13.47 0.31 -16.04
CA THR A 96 14.85 0.77 -15.80
C THR A 96 15.12 1.08 -14.33
N ILE A 97 14.05 1.27 -13.54
CA ILE A 97 14.10 1.57 -12.10
C ILE A 97 13.65 0.35 -11.29
N PHE A 98 12.56 -0.29 -11.72
CA PHE A 98 11.92 -1.41 -11.01
C PHE A 98 12.04 -2.69 -11.82
N GLU A 99 12.89 -3.62 -11.38
CA GLU A 99 12.96 -4.95 -11.99
C GLU A 99 11.62 -5.70 -11.82
N ASN A 100 11.09 -6.26 -12.91
CA ASN A 100 9.79 -6.94 -12.94
C ASN A 100 8.68 -6.09 -12.26
N PRO A 101 8.35 -4.90 -12.79
CA PRO A 101 7.47 -3.95 -12.11
C PRO A 101 6.04 -4.49 -11.94
N GLU A 102 5.64 -5.43 -12.80
CA GLU A 102 4.37 -6.13 -12.76
C GLU A 102 4.31 -7.26 -11.72
N LYS A 103 5.36 -7.50 -10.91
CA LYS A 103 5.31 -8.43 -9.78
C LYS A 103 5.21 -7.66 -8.46
N PHE A 104 4.37 -8.14 -7.55
CA PHE A 104 4.31 -7.62 -6.19
C PHE A 104 5.49 -8.18 -5.42
N GLU A 105 6.53 -7.38 -5.24
CA GLU A 105 7.74 -7.80 -4.53
C GLU A 105 8.12 -6.74 -3.51
N SER A 106 7.72 -6.94 -2.26
CA SER A 106 8.04 -6.01 -1.17
C SER A 106 9.53 -6.00 -0.84
N ASP A 107 10.24 -7.12 -1.09
CA ASP A 107 11.68 -7.23 -0.83
C ASP A 107 12.50 -6.15 -1.55
N ARG A 108 12.02 -5.60 -2.68
CA ARG A 108 12.75 -4.55 -3.42
C ARG A 108 13.04 -3.32 -2.56
N TYR A 109 12.09 -2.92 -1.71
CA TYR A 109 12.26 -1.79 -0.79
C TYR A 109 13.04 -2.17 0.48
N MET A 110 13.17 -3.47 0.77
CA MET A 110 14.06 -3.97 1.83
C MET A 110 15.52 -4.00 1.37
N GLN A 111 15.74 -4.36 0.10
CA GLN A 111 17.07 -4.53 -0.49
C GLN A 111 17.67 -3.20 -0.98
N ASN A 112 16.83 -2.27 -1.42
CA ASN A 112 17.25 -0.98 -1.94
C ASN A 112 16.39 0.15 -1.37
N VAL A 113 16.94 0.86 -0.38
CA VAL A 113 16.30 2.01 0.28
C VAL A 113 16.32 3.27 -0.58
N ASP A 114 17.14 3.29 -1.64
CA ASP A 114 17.26 4.43 -2.56
C ASP A 114 16.22 4.37 -3.69
N LEU A 115 15.37 3.33 -3.73
CA LEU A 115 14.27 3.26 -4.69
C LEU A 115 13.33 4.45 -4.51
N PRO A 116 12.85 5.07 -5.60
CA PRO A 116 11.91 6.16 -5.52
C PRO A 116 10.65 5.75 -4.75
N HIS A 117 10.21 6.61 -3.83
CA HIS A 117 8.91 6.42 -3.21
C HIS A 117 7.79 6.51 -4.28
N PRO A 118 6.72 5.69 -4.15
CA PRO A 118 5.61 5.72 -5.09
C PRO A 118 5.04 7.12 -5.26
N ALA A 119 4.83 7.53 -6.52
CA ALA A 119 4.29 8.85 -6.85
C ALA A 119 2.79 9.02 -6.49
N THR A 120 2.20 8.07 -5.76
CA THR A 120 0.77 7.95 -5.43
C THR A 120 0.15 9.21 -4.79
N PHE A 121 0.97 10.02 -4.11
CA PHE A 121 0.54 11.25 -3.44
C PHE A 121 0.92 12.52 -4.23
N GLY A 122 1.42 12.38 -5.46
CA GLY A 122 1.97 13.48 -6.24
C GLY A 122 3.28 14.01 -5.67
N PHE A 123 3.71 15.17 -6.19
CA PHE A 123 4.98 15.79 -5.89
C PHE A 123 4.91 17.31 -6.07
N GLY A 124 5.92 18.02 -5.53
CA GLY A 124 6.03 19.46 -5.64
C GLY A 124 4.93 20.22 -4.87
N ARG A 125 4.63 21.45 -5.31
CA ARG A 125 3.73 22.39 -4.60
C ARG A 125 2.29 21.90 -4.41
N ARG A 126 1.85 20.89 -5.16
CA ARG A 126 0.48 20.33 -5.10
C ARG A 126 0.47 18.88 -4.63
N GLN A 127 1.55 18.42 -4.00
CA GLN A 127 1.58 17.13 -3.34
C GLN A 127 0.44 17.04 -2.32
N CYS A 128 -0.16 15.84 -2.20
CA CYS A 128 -1.30 15.58 -1.34
C CYS A 128 -1.01 16.04 0.10
N PRO A 129 -1.79 17.00 0.65
CA PRO A 129 -1.57 17.48 2.01
C PRO A 129 -1.84 16.40 3.07
N GLY A 130 -2.70 15.42 2.76
CA GLY A 130 -3.05 14.32 3.65
C GLY A 130 -2.07 13.15 3.68
N HIS A 131 -0.95 13.20 2.94
CA HIS A 131 -0.10 12.03 2.73
C HIS A 131 0.51 11.45 4.02
N HIS A 132 0.80 12.28 5.03
CA HIS A 132 1.29 11.80 6.33
C HIS A 132 0.22 11.00 7.08
N ILE A 133 -1.00 11.55 7.14
CA ILE A 133 -2.15 10.90 7.78
C ILE A 133 -2.49 9.61 7.04
N ALA A 134 -2.51 9.63 5.71
CA ALA A 134 -2.78 8.45 4.90
C ALA A 134 -1.76 7.33 5.13
N ARG A 135 -0.45 7.65 5.14
CA ARG A 135 0.60 6.66 5.41
C ARG A 135 0.50 6.07 6.82
N ALA A 136 0.25 6.90 7.84
CA ALA A 136 0.05 6.42 9.19
C ALA A 136 -1.16 5.48 9.29
N ASN A 137 -2.29 5.85 8.67
CA ASN A 137 -3.49 5.02 8.63
C ASN A 137 -3.26 3.70 7.89
N LEU A 138 -2.58 3.72 6.75
CA LEU A 138 -2.22 2.51 6.03
C LEU A 138 -1.36 1.60 6.90
N PHE A 139 -0.36 2.15 7.58
CA PHE A 139 0.48 1.38 8.50
C PHE A 139 -0.35 0.69 9.59
N ILE A 140 -1.15 1.44 10.35
CA ILE A 140 -1.86 0.86 11.49
C ILE A 140 -2.92 -0.14 11.06
N VAL A 141 -3.66 0.14 9.98
CA VAL A 141 -4.73 -0.75 9.49
C VAL A 141 -4.13 -2.03 8.92
N ILE A 142 -3.13 -1.93 8.03
CA ILE A 142 -2.49 -3.10 7.41
C ILE A 142 -1.81 -3.96 8.47
N SER A 143 -1.07 -3.35 9.39
CA SER A 143 -0.42 -4.08 10.48
C SER A 143 -1.43 -4.85 11.31
N ARG A 144 -2.54 -4.22 11.72
CA ARG A 144 -3.58 -4.86 12.54
C ARG A 144 -4.32 -5.96 11.79
N LEU A 145 -4.61 -5.77 10.50
CA LEU A 145 -5.27 -6.79 9.67
C LEU A 145 -4.37 -8.03 9.51
N LEU A 146 -3.10 -7.85 9.15
CA LEU A 146 -2.15 -8.95 8.99
C LEU A 146 -1.81 -9.64 10.32
N TRP A 147 -1.75 -8.86 11.41
CA TRP A 147 -1.49 -9.37 12.76
C TRP A 147 -2.66 -10.18 13.29
N GLY A 148 -3.90 -9.75 13.07
CA GLY A 148 -5.08 -10.35 13.69
C GLY A 148 -5.75 -11.46 12.87
N TYR A 149 -5.65 -11.41 11.54
CA TYR A 149 -6.49 -12.21 10.66
C TYR A 149 -5.73 -12.97 9.59
N ASP A 150 -6.20 -14.19 9.34
CA ASP A 150 -6.05 -14.93 8.09
C ASP A 150 -7.08 -14.46 7.08
N ILE A 151 -6.59 -13.94 5.95
CA ILE A 151 -7.40 -13.36 4.88
C ILE A 151 -7.42 -14.36 3.73
N HIS A 152 -8.59 -14.93 3.45
CA HIS A 152 -8.79 -15.94 2.43
C HIS A 152 -9.78 -15.48 1.38
N GLN A 153 -9.70 -16.09 0.19
CA GLN A 153 -10.74 -15.96 -0.81
C GLN A 153 -12.02 -16.66 -0.32
N HIS A 154 -13.16 -16.01 -0.51
CA HIS A 154 -14.47 -16.63 -0.37
C HIS A 154 -14.78 -17.44 -1.64
N GLU A 155 -15.32 -18.65 -1.50
CA GLU A 155 -15.51 -19.67 -2.57
C GLU A 155 -16.28 -19.21 -3.83
N GLN A 156 -16.83 -17.98 -3.85
CA GLN A 156 -17.64 -17.40 -4.93
C GLN A 156 -16.95 -16.24 -5.70
N ALA A 157 -15.63 -16.06 -5.56
CA ALA A 157 -14.88 -15.04 -6.29
C ALA A 157 -14.36 -15.54 -7.65
N ASP A 158 -14.68 -14.79 -8.71
CA ASP A 158 -14.07 -14.93 -10.04
C ASP A 158 -12.72 -14.21 -10.04
N THR A 159 -11.64 -14.98 -10.12
CA THR A 159 -10.24 -14.52 -10.02
C THR A 159 -9.61 -14.16 -11.37
N ASP A 160 -10.28 -14.45 -12.49
CA ASP A 160 -9.72 -14.19 -13.82
C ASP A 160 -9.94 -12.73 -14.26
N ASN A 161 -10.86 -12.03 -13.59
CA ASN A 161 -11.12 -10.62 -13.85
C ASN A 161 -10.18 -9.71 -13.04
N LYS A 162 -9.03 -9.37 -13.63
CA LYS A 162 -8.04 -8.42 -13.08
C LYS A 162 -8.58 -7.00 -12.82
N PHE A 163 -9.82 -6.70 -13.25
CA PHE A 163 -10.49 -5.41 -13.05
C PHE A 163 -11.61 -5.46 -12.00
N ALA A 164 -11.97 -6.64 -11.49
CA ALA A 164 -12.99 -6.78 -10.44
C ALA A 164 -12.37 -6.53 -9.06
N VAL A 165 -12.44 -5.29 -8.58
CA VAL A 165 -12.14 -4.97 -7.18
C VAL A 165 -13.40 -5.25 -6.37
N SER A 166 -13.52 -6.43 -5.74
CA SER A 166 -14.59 -6.69 -4.77
C SER A 166 -14.05 -7.43 -3.56
N SER A 167 -13.88 -6.69 -2.46
CA SER A 167 -13.56 -7.25 -1.14
C SER A 167 -14.74 -7.96 -0.49
N ASP A 168 -15.95 -7.90 -1.08
CA ASP A 168 -17.17 -8.56 -0.60
C ASP A 168 -17.06 -10.10 -0.65
N LYS A 169 -15.90 -10.60 -1.08
CA LYS A 169 -15.58 -11.99 -1.29
C LYS A 169 -14.29 -12.41 -0.57
N ALA A 170 -13.91 -11.73 0.52
CA ALA A 170 -12.80 -12.15 1.37
C ALA A 170 -13.32 -12.64 2.74
N LEU A 171 -12.81 -13.77 3.19
CA LEU A 171 -13.08 -14.33 4.52
C LEU A 171 -11.93 -13.95 5.47
N PHE A 172 -12.28 -13.36 6.62
CA PHE A 172 -11.33 -13.01 7.67
C PHE A 172 -11.49 -13.98 8.84
N VAL A 173 -10.45 -14.77 9.13
CA VAL A 173 -10.42 -15.73 10.23
C VAL A 173 -9.41 -15.26 11.26
N VAL A 174 -9.77 -15.21 12.54
CA VAL A 174 -8.80 -14.80 13.58
C VAL A 174 -7.68 -15.84 13.67
N ARG A 175 -6.41 -15.39 13.65
CA ARG A 175 -5.22 -16.26 13.54
C ARG A 175 -5.05 -17.24 14.70
N SER A 176 -5.43 -16.85 15.93
CA SER A 176 -5.40 -17.74 17.09
C SER A 176 -6.29 -17.25 18.24
N ASP A 177 -6.53 -18.10 19.23
CA ASP A 177 -7.26 -17.74 20.45
C ASP A 177 -6.58 -16.61 21.24
N GLU A 178 -5.25 -16.52 21.20
CA GLU A 178 -4.53 -15.41 21.86
C GLU A 178 -4.80 -14.07 21.15
N HIS A 179 -4.77 -14.06 19.81
CA HIS A 179 -5.13 -12.88 19.04
C HIS A 179 -6.59 -12.48 19.29
N ARG A 180 -7.51 -13.46 19.35
CA ARG A 180 -8.93 -13.22 19.66
C ARG A 180 -9.09 -12.53 21.01
N LYS A 181 -8.49 -13.08 22.07
CA LYS A 181 -8.55 -12.50 23.42
C LYS A 181 -8.03 -11.06 23.45
N THR A 182 -6.91 -10.79 22.80
CA THR A 182 -6.34 -9.45 22.72
C THR A 182 -7.26 -8.47 21.98
N ILE A 183 -7.89 -8.89 20.88
CA ILE A 183 -8.86 -8.07 20.14
C ILE A 183 -10.09 -7.77 20.99
N GLU A 184 -10.65 -8.78 21.66
CA GLU A 184 -11.85 -8.64 22.51
C GLU A 184 -11.58 -7.72 23.70
N ASN A 185 -10.43 -7.86 24.37
CA ASN A 185 -10.05 -7.01 25.49
C ASN A 185 -9.93 -5.53 25.08
N ALA A 186 -9.27 -5.26 23.94
CA ALA A 186 -9.12 -3.90 23.43
C ALA A 186 -10.47 -3.24 23.12
N ALA A 187 -11.46 -4.01 22.64
CA ALA A 187 -12.81 -3.50 22.36
C ALA A 187 -13.62 -3.16 23.62
N VAL A 188 -13.26 -3.71 24.78
CA VAL A 188 -13.91 -3.42 26.07
C VAL A 188 -13.30 -2.17 26.71
N GLU A 189 -11.99 -1.95 26.57
CA GLU A 189 -11.29 -0.78 27.14
C GLU A 189 -11.63 0.55 26.44
N GLU A 190 -12.14 0.51 25.20
CA GLU A 190 -12.56 1.69 24.43
C GLU A 190 -14.02 2.12 24.70
N LYS A 191 -14.75 1.45 25.60
CA LYS A 191 -16.11 1.83 26.06
C LYS A 191 -16.08 2.54 27.40
#